data_AF-H9CZK2-F1
#
_entry.id   AF-H9CZK2-F1
#
_cell.length_a   1.000
_cell.length_b   1.000
_cell.length_c   1.000
_cell.angle_alpha   90.00
_cell.angle_beta   90.00
_cell.angle_gamma   90.00
#
_symmetry.space_group_name_H-M   'P 1'
#
loop_
_entity.id
_entity.type
_entity.pdbx_description
1 polymer ?
#
loop_
_entity_poly.entity_id
_entity_poly.type
_entity_poly.pdbx_seq_one_letter_code
_entity_poly.pdbx_strand_id
1 'polypeptide(L)'
;GGVGKTTIAKVVYDCITSKFEGSCFLRVSGGSSKQSNLVSLQEQLLSRLFLKENVRIWDEDYGAEMIENQLRGRKILLVLDDVD
;
A
#
# COMPACT_ATOMS: atom_id res chain seq x y z
N GLY A 1 12.85 -16.32 5.35
CA GLY A 1 12.83 -17.25 6.50
C GLY A 1 11.58 -17.05 7.35
N GLY A 2 10.72 -18.07 7.45
CA GLY A 2 9.34 -17.99 7.97
C GLY A 2 9.20 -18.11 9.48
N VAL A 3 9.40 -17.01 10.20
CA VAL A 3 9.12 -16.90 11.66
C VAL A 3 7.68 -16.45 11.93
N GLY A 4 6.83 -16.35 10.88
CA GLY A 4 5.43 -15.91 11.02
C GLY A 4 5.23 -14.39 11.08
N LYS A 5 6.24 -13.58 10.71
CA LYS A 5 6.16 -12.11 10.73
C LYS A 5 4.96 -11.56 9.94
N THR A 6 4.82 -11.97 8.68
CA THR A 6 3.70 -11.58 7.82
C THR A 6 2.36 -11.99 8.42
N THR A 7 2.28 -13.18 9.05
CA THR A 7 1.06 -13.66 9.71
C THR A 7 0.67 -12.77 10.88
N ILE A 8 1.61 -12.44 11.76
CA ILE A 8 1.36 -11.57 12.91
C ILE A 8 0.95 -10.17 12.43
N ALA A 9 1.67 -9.60 11.46
CA ALA A 9 1.33 -8.30 10.87
C ALA A 9 -0.09 -8.29 10.30
N LYS A 10 -0.49 -9.37 9.62
CA LYS A 10 -1.83 -9.51 9.05
C LYS A 10 -2.92 -9.56 10.13
N VAL A 11 -2.72 -10.37 11.18
CA VAL A 11 -3.67 -10.44 12.31
C VAL A 11 -3.81 -9.08 12.99
N VAL A 12 -2.70 -8.40 13.29
CA VAL A 12 -2.74 -7.07 13.91
C VAL A 12 -3.45 -6.06 13.01
N TYR A 13 -3.14 -6.05 11.71
CA TYR A 13 -3.81 -5.21 10.72
C TYR A 13 -5.34 -5.41 10.76
N ASP A 14 -5.79 -6.66 10.66
CA ASP A 14 -7.22 -6.98 10.64
C ASP A 14 -7.91 -6.58 11.97
N CYS A 15 -7.21 -6.67 13.11
CA CYS A 15 -7.75 -6.28 14.41
C CYS A 15 -7.90 -4.76 14.60
N ILE A 16 -7.06 -3.94 13.97
CA ILE A 16 -7.03 -2.49 14.22
C ILE A 16 -7.52 -1.65 13.05
N THR A 17 -7.70 -2.24 11.87
CA THR A 17 -8.06 -1.51 10.64
C THR A 17 -9.34 -0.67 10.78
N SER A 18 -10.30 -1.10 11.60
CA SER A 18 -11.55 -0.35 11.83
C SER A 18 -11.37 0.96 12.60
N LYS A 19 -10.18 1.20 13.19
CA LYS A 19 -9.83 2.41 13.93
C LYS A 19 -9.23 3.52 13.04
N PHE A 20 -9.20 3.30 11.73
CA PHE A 20 -8.59 4.16 10.72
C PHE A 20 -9.62 4.45 9.62
N GLU A 21 -9.49 5.61 8.99
CA GLU A 21 -10.37 6.06 7.90
C GLU A 21 -10.07 5.35 6.57
N GLY A 22 -8.89 4.74 6.47
CA GLY A 22 -8.47 3.94 5.34
C GLY A 22 -7.32 3.03 5.74
N SER A 23 -7.16 1.93 5.01
CA SER A 23 -6.14 0.93 5.32
C SER A 23 -5.63 0.24 4.07
N CYS A 24 -4.34 -0.12 4.06
CA CYS A 24 -3.77 -0.94 3.01
C CYS A 24 -2.66 -1.84 3.58
N PHE A 25 -2.71 -3.13 3.23
CA PHE A 25 -1.62 -4.06 3.44
C PHE A 25 -1.00 -4.36 2.07
N LEU A 26 0.24 -3.93 1.85
CA LEU A 26 0.95 -4.05 0.58
C LEU A 26 2.19 -4.92 0.77
N ARG A 27 2.38 -5.91 -0.11
CA ARG A 27 3.60 -6.73 -0.15
C ARG A 27 4.52 -6.17 -1.23
N VAL A 28 5.74 -5.81 -0.86
CA VAL A 28 6.68 -5.07 -1.70
C VAL A 28 7.61 -5.99 -2.50
N SER A 29 7.94 -7.18 -1.98
CA SER A 29 8.83 -8.12 -2.67
C SER A 29 8.27 -8.58 -4.03
N GLY A 30 9.16 -8.59 -5.03
CA GLY A 30 8.88 -8.67 -6.48
C GLY A 30 8.31 -10.01 -6.98
N GLY A 31 7.18 -10.43 -6.44
CA GLY A 31 6.58 -11.74 -6.66
C GLY A 31 5.32 -11.76 -7.52
N SER A 32 5.28 -11.06 -8.66
CA SER A 32 4.50 -11.48 -9.84
C SER A 32 4.67 -10.49 -10.99
N SER A 33 5.32 -10.96 -12.05
CA SER A 33 5.51 -10.35 -13.37
C SER A 33 6.35 -9.07 -13.46
N LYS A 34 7.43 -9.18 -14.24
CA LYS A 34 8.17 -8.15 -15.00
C LYS A 34 7.63 -6.72 -14.78
N GLN A 35 8.45 -5.84 -14.19
CA GLN A 35 8.23 -4.38 -14.03
C GLN A 35 7.61 -3.87 -12.70
N SER A 36 8.07 -4.34 -11.53
CA SER A 36 7.78 -3.64 -10.25
C SER A 36 8.62 -2.36 -10.12
N ASN A 37 8.31 -1.32 -10.92
CA ASN A 37 8.81 0.03 -10.67
C ASN A 37 7.97 0.70 -9.57
N LEU A 38 8.51 1.68 -8.85
CA LEU A 38 7.84 2.42 -7.78
C LEU A 38 6.45 2.94 -8.21
N VAL A 39 6.33 3.39 -9.46
CA VAL A 39 5.05 3.78 -10.09
C VAL A 39 3.96 2.73 -9.91
N SER A 40 4.25 1.45 -10.18
CA SER A 40 3.28 0.37 -10.06
C SER A 40 2.83 0.12 -8.61
N LEU A 41 3.73 0.33 -7.64
CA LEU A 41 3.41 0.23 -6.22
C LEU A 41 2.51 1.39 -5.78
N GLN A 42 2.79 2.60 -6.29
CA GLN A 42 1.96 3.78 -6.04
C GLN A 42 0.55 3.60 -6.64
N GLU A 43 0.42 3.08 -7.86
CA GLU A 43 -0.87 2.77 -8.49
C GLU A 43 -1.67 1.75 -7.68
N GLN A 44 -1.02 0.66 -7.23
CA GLN A 44 -1.64 -0.35 -6.37
C GLN A 44 -2.09 0.23 -5.03
N LEU A 45 -1.25 1.06 -4.39
CA LEU A 45 -1.57 1.69 -3.13
C LEU A 45 -2.80 2.60 -3.26
N LEU A 46 -2.80 3.49 -4.26
CA LEU A 46 -3.92 4.39 -4.52
C LEU A 46 -5.21 3.63 -4.86
N SER A 47 -5.12 2.57 -5.67
CA SER A 47 -6.29 1.75 -6.03
C SER A 47 -6.90 1.08 -4.78
N ARG A 48 -6.07 0.54 -3.88
CA ARG A 48 -6.52 -0.14 -2.65
C ARG A 48 -7.08 0.83 -1.61
N LEU A 49 -6.43 1.98 -1.40
CA LEU A 49 -6.88 2.95 -0.40
C LEU A 49 -8.16 3.68 -0.79
N PHE A 50 -8.41 3.85 -2.09
CA PHE A 50 -9.48 4.74 -2.57
C PHE A 50 -10.53 4.06 -3.44
N LEU A 51 -10.47 2.73 -3.61
CA LEU A 51 -11.41 1.93 -4.44
C LEU A 51 -11.58 2.49 -5.86
N LYS A 52 -10.53 3.13 -6.39
CA LYS A 52 -10.54 3.70 -7.74
C LYS A 52 -10.00 2.66 -8.70
N GLU A 53 -10.84 2.25 -9.65
CA GLU A 53 -10.38 1.53 -10.82
C GLU A 53 -9.61 2.49 -11.74
N ASN A 54 -8.50 2.03 -12.32
CA ASN A 54 -7.71 2.74 -13.33
C ASN A 54 -6.93 3.98 -12.86
N VAL A 55 -6.33 3.95 -11.66
CA VAL A 55 -5.32 4.95 -11.28
C VAL A 55 -4.15 4.85 -12.26
N ARG A 56 -3.84 5.95 -12.96
CA ARG A 56 -2.68 6.05 -13.85
C ARG A 56 -1.70 7.06 -13.28
N ILE A 57 -0.46 6.62 -13.10
CA ILE A 57 0.64 7.46 -12.65
C ILE A 57 1.67 7.58 -13.78
N TRP A 58 2.09 8.81 -14.06
CA TRP A 58 2.99 9.14 -15.17
C TRP A 58 4.45 8.98 -14.76
N ASP A 59 4.76 9.31 -13.51
CA ASP A 59 6.08 9.28 -12.90
C ASP A 59 5.97 9.19 -11.37
N GLU A 60 7.09 8.91 -10.72
CA GLU A 60 7.17 8.66 -9.28
C GLU A 60 6.81 9.90 -8.44
N ASP A 61 7.20 11.09 -8.88
CA ASP A 61 6.96 12.34 -8.15
C ASP A 61 5.46 12.67 -8.16
N TYR A 62 4.82 12.56 -9.33
CA TYR A 62 3.37 12.71 -9.46
C TYR A 62 2.61 11.70 -8.60
N GLY A 63 3.06 10.45 -8.59
CA GLY A 63 2.47 9.41 -7.75
C GLY A 63 2.59 9.73 -6.26
N ALA A 64 3.73 10.25 -5.82
CA ALA A 64 3.97 10.66 -4.45
C ALA A 64 3.08 11.84 -4.04
N GLU A 65 2.96 12.86 -4.89
CA GLU A 65 2.07 14.01 -4.66
C GLU A 65 0.60 13.58 -4.55
N MET A 66 0.16 12.66 -5.42
CA MET A 66 -1.20 12.10 -5.34
C MET A 66 -1.43 11.37 -4.02
N ILE A 67 -0.48 10.53 -3.60
CA ILE A 67 -0.56 9.81 -2.32
C ILE A 67 -0.64 10.81 -1.17
N GLU A 68 0.27 11.79 -1.11
CA GLU A 68 0.28 12.81 -0.07
C GLU A 68 -1.07 13.53 0.02
N ASN A 69 -1.58 14.02 -1.11
CA ASN A 69 -2.86 14.73 -1.16
C ASN A 69 -4.04 13.87 -0.68
N GLN A 70 -4.04 12.57 -0.97
CA GLN A 70 -5.11 11.68 -0.54
C GLN A 70 -4.99 11.24 0.92
N LEU A 71 -3.78 11.13 1.46
CA LEU A 71 -3.52 10.82 2.87
C LEU A 71 -3.72 12.04 3.77
N ARG A 72 -3.60 13.25 3.22
CA ARG A 72 -3.63 14.50 3.99
C ARG A 72 -4.87 14.63 4.85
N GLY A 73 -4.64 14.80 6.16
CA GLY A 73 -5.69 15.02 7.14
C GLY A 73 -6.52 13.78 7.51
N ARG A 74 -6.13 12.59 7.02
CA ARG A 74 -6.82 11.33 7.32
C ARG A 74 -5.96 10.42 8.18
N LYS A 75 -6.58 9.71 9.10
CA LYS A 75 -5.92 8.67 9.88
C LYS A 75 -5.89 7.37 9.08
N ILE A 76 -4.74 7.05 8.46
CA ILE A 76 -4.57 5.89 7.57
C ILE A 76 -3.65 4.84 8.21
N LEU A 77 -3.97 3.55 8.01
CA LEU A 77 -3.13 2.42 8.39
C LEU A 77 -2.47 1.79 7.15
N LEU A 78 -1.16 1.97 7.00
CA LEU A 78 -0.39 1.36 5.92
C LEU A 78 0.59 0.34 6.48
N VAL A 79 0.53 -0.89 5.97
CA VAL A 79 1.51 -1.95 6.27
C VAL A 79 2.24 -2.32 5.00
N LEU A 80 3.56 -2.18 5.01
CA LEU A 80 4.46 -2.62 3.95
C LEU A 80 5.15 -3.90 4.42
N ASP A 81 4.88 -5.01 3.75
CA ASP A 81 5.43 -6.34 4.04
C ASP A 81 6.51 -6.68 3.01
N ASP A 82 7.59 -7.32 3.45
CA ASP A 82 8.67 -7.80 2.58
C ASP A 82 9.38 -6.65 1.81
N VAL A 83 9.71 -5.57 2.55
CA VAL A 83 10.58 -4.48 2.10
C VAL A 83 12.03 -4.92 2.34
N ASP A 84 12.60 -5.62 1.37
CA ASP A 84 14.03 -5.95 1.33
C ASP A 84 14.87 -4.82 0.72
#